data_AF-A0A2R4XFI2-F1
#
_entry.id   AF-A0A2R4XFI2-F1
#
_cell.length_a   1.000
_cell.length_b   1.000
_cell.length_c   1.000
_cell.angle_alpha   90.00
_cell.angle_beta   90.00
_cell.angle_gamma   90.00
#
_symmetry.space_group_name_H-M   'P 1'
#
loop_
_entity.id
_entity.type
_entity.pdbx_description
1 polymer ?
#
loop_
_entity_poly.entity_id
_entity_poly.type
_entity_poly.pdbx_seq_one_letter_code
_entity_poly.pdbx_strand_id
1 'polypeptide(L)'
;MKSDARLIEESGFFDAEWYCNQYPDVRQISLDPATHFLKYGWRLKRNPSVKFQSSAYLERYPDVQSAGINPLLHFLEKGKNEGRSAPPVPVSADSRYSPDLNEASLAIAKGLESEGKEDRQTPTAEEQLAETQRLLEHYFVQYETLRFAMLDQNKNNQTTNPSP
;
A
#
# COMPACT_ATOMS: atom_id res chain seq x y z
N MET A 1 0.70 -17.90 -1.76
CA MET A 1 0.40 -16.84 -2.75
C MET A 1 -1.10 -16.63 -2.97
N LYS A 2 -1.87 -17.55 -3.60
CA LYS A 2 -3.36 -17.38 -3.69
C LYS A 2 -4.04 -17.39 -2.31
N SER A 3 -3.46 -18.09 -1.34
CA SER A 3 -3.91 -18.11 0.07
C SER A 3 -3.79 -16.75 0.74
N ASP A 4 -2.68 -16.05 0.55
CA ASP A 4 -2.29 -14.91 1.38
C ASP A 4 -2.95 -13.62 0.88
N ALA A 5 -3.10 -13.47 -0.45
CA ALA A 5 -3.88 -12.37 -1.03
C ALA A 5 -5.34 -12.45 -0.58
N ARG A 6 -5.93 -13.65 -0.62
CA ARG A 6 -7.29 -13.91 -0.15
C ARG A 6 -7.44 -13.64 1.36
N LEU A 7 -6.46 -14.04 2.18
CA LEU A 7 -6.44 -13.73 3.61
C LEU A 7 -6.46 -12.21 3.86
N ILE A 8 -5.69 -11.45 3.07
CA ILE A 8 -5.67 -9.98 3.14
C ILE A 8 -7.04 -9.39 2.79
N GLU A 9 -7.66 -9.84 1.69
CA GLU A 9 -8.98 -9.38 1.26
C GLU A 9 -10.07 -9.67 2.29
N GLU A 10 -10.12 -10.90 2.81
CA GLU A 10 -11.14 -11.35 3.75
C GLU A 10 -10.92 -10.81 5.18
N SER A 11 -9.75 -10.20 5.46
CA SER A 11 -9.40 -9.72 6.79
C SER A 11 -10.20 -8.51 7.29
N GLY A 12 -10.83 -7.77 6.38
CA GLY A 12 -11.47 -6.48 6.65
C GLY A 12 -10.49 -5.33 6.94
N PHE A 13 -9.18 -5.56 6.82
CA PHE A 13 -8.10 -4.56 6.91
C PHE A 13 -7.54 -4.15 5.54
N PHE A 14 -8.05 -4.74 4.46
CA PHE A 14 -7.79 -4.33 3.08
C PHE A 14 -9.08 -3.83 2.45
N ASP A 15 -8.99 -2.72 1.72
CA ASP A 15 -10.09 -2.15 0.96
C ASP A 15 -9.59 -1.88 -0.46
N ALA A 16 -10.01 -2.73 -1.40
CA ALA A 16 -9.53 -2.68 -2.78
C ALA A 16 -9.91 -1.38 -3.49
N GLU A 17 -11.11 -0.86 -3.23
CA GLU A 17 -11.59 0.38 -3.86
C GLU A 17 -10.83 1.57 -3.31
N TRP A 18 -10.71 1.66 -1.98
CA TRP A 18 -9.91 2.70 -1.33
C TRP A 18 -8.46 2.62 -1.79
N TYR A 19 -7.86 1.43 -1.83
CA TYR A 19 -6.48 1.23 -2.23
C TYR A 19 -6.22 1.73 -3.66
N CYS A 20 -7.09 1.39 -4.60
CA CYS A 20 -6.98 1.87 -5.99
C CYS A 20 -7.30 3.35 -6.17
N ASN A 21 -8.10 3.95 -5.28
CA ASN A 21 -8.36 5.39 -5.28
C ASN A 21 -7.17 6.18 -4.71
N GLN A 22 -6.50 5.64 -3.70
CA GLN A 22 -5.29 6.24 -3.12
C GLN A 22 -4.05 6.02 -4.00
N TYR A 23 -4.00 4.91 -4.73
CA TYR A 23 -2.88 4.52 -5.57
C TYR A 23 -3.33 4.27 -7.01
N PRO A 24 -3.54 5.33 -7.82
CA PRO A 24 -4.04 5.20 -9.19
C PRO A 24 -3.13 4.38 -10.12
N ASP A 25 -1.83 4.32 -9.82
CA ASP A 25 -0.85 3.51 -10.55
C ASP A 25 -1.19 2.01 -10.50
N VAL A 26 -1.84 1.54 -9.42
CA VAL A 26 -2.30 0.14 -9.30
C VAL A 26 -3.34 -0.19 -10.36
N ARG A 27 -4.21 0.78 -10.73
CA ARG A 27 -5.21 0.60 -11.79
C ARG A 27 -4.58 0.42 -13.17
N GLN A 28 -3.39 0.98 -13.39
CA GLN A 28 -2.69 0.91 -14.67
C GLN A 28 -1.98 -0.43 -14.88
N ILE A 29 -1.63 -1.13 -13.80
CA ILE A 29 -0.78 -2.34 -13.83
C ILE A 29 -1.60 -3.63 -14.12
N SER A 30 -2.94 -3.53 -14.28
CA SER A 30 -3.85 -4.67 -14.53
C SER A 30 -3.65 -5.86 -13.57
N LEU A 31 -3.14 -5.59 -12.36
CA LEU A 31 -2.95 -6.58 -11.31
C LEU A 31 -4.07 -6.41 -10.28
N ASP A 32 -4.52 -7.53 -9.73
CA ASP A 32 -5.43 -7.53 -8.59
C ASP A 32 -4.86 -6.67 -7.42
N PRO A 33 -5.64 -5.78 -6.79
CA PRO A 33 -5.13 -4.84 -5.78
C PRO A 33 -4.50 -5.51 -4.56
N ALA A 34 -5.10 -6.60 -4.05
CA ALA A 34 -4.56 -7.32 -2.90
C ALA A 34 -3.26 -8.03 -3.27
N THR A 35 -3.20 -8.60 -4.47
CA THR A 35 -1.98 -9.19 -5.03
C THR A 35 -0.89 -8.14 -5.22
N HIS A 36 -1.23 -6.93 -5.70
CA HIS A 36 -0.31 -5.81 -5.81
C HIS A 36 0.23 -5.41 -4.43
N PHE A 37 -0.66 -5.27 -3.45
CA PHE A 37 -0.26 -4.93 -2.09
C PHE A 37 0.69 -5.97 -1.50
N LEU A 38 0.36 -7.27 -1.62
CA LEU A 38 1.15 -8.39 -1.10
C LEU A 38 2.56 -8.44 -1.70
N LYS A 39 2.69 -8.16 -3.01
CA LYS A 39 3.97 -8.23 -3.72
C LYS A 39 4.80 -6.96 -3.57
N TYR A 40 4.17 -5.80 -3.72
CA TYR A 40 4.87 -4.52 -3.90
C TYR A 40 4.42 -3.48 -2.87
N GLY A 41 3.11 -3.31 -2.70
CA GLY A 41 2.55 -2.18 -1.94
C GLY A 41 3.11 -2.03 -0.53
N TRP A 42 3.25 -3.13 0.23
CA TRP A 42 3.76 -3.05 1.59
C TRP A 42 5.24 -2.64 1.67
N ARG A 43 6.07 -3.00 0.68
CA ARG A 43 7.49 -2.59 0.60
C ARG A 43 7.61 -1.11 0.29
N LEU A 44 6.68 -0.60 -0.50
CA LEU A 44 6.49 0.83 -0.76
C LEU A 44 5.85 1.57 0.43
N LYS A 45 5.66 0.90 1.57
CA LYS A 45 4.99 1.42 2.77
C LYS A 45 3.57 1.94 2.52
N ARG A 46 2.89 1.47 1.46
CA ARG A 46 1.50 1.83 1.16
C ARG A 46 0.57 1.26 2.20
N ASN A 47 -0.53 1.96 2.46
CA ASN A 47 -1.55 1.51 3.40
C ASN A 47 -2.55 0.62 2.65
N PRO A 48 -2.96 -0.53 3.20
CA PRO A 48 -3.96 -1.40 2.57
C PRO A 48 -5.40 -0.88 2.74
N SER A 49 -5.66 -0.05 3.76
CA SER A 49 -6.95 0.59 4.02
C SER A 49 -6.79 1.73 5.02
N VAL A 50 -7.87 2.44 5.33
CA VAL A 50 -7.95 3.40 6.45
C VAL A 50 -7.73 2.74 7.82
N LYS A 51 -7.96 1.43 7.95
CA LYS A 51 -7.90 0.71 9.23
C LYS A 51 -6.50 0.23 9.59
N PHE A 52 -5.54 0.34 8.67
CA PHE A 52 -4.19 -0.17 8.88
C PHE A 52 -3.16 0.74 8.21
N GLN A 53 -2.26 1.30 9.01
CA GLN A 53 -1.16 2.12 8.54
C GLN A 53 0.14 1.31 8.55
N SER A 54 0.64 0.97 7.37
CA SER A 54 1.80 0.08 7.21
C SER A 54 3.07 0.65 7.82
N SER A 55 3.36 1.94 7.58
CA SER A 55 4.55 2.60 8.13
C SER A 55 4.53 2.63 9.66
N ALA A 56 3.41 3.05 10.25
CA ALA A 56 3.27 3.14 11.69
C ALA A 56 3.34 1.77 12.38
N TYR A 57 2.84 0.70 11.72
CA TYR A 57 3.00 -0.66 12.23
C TYR A 57 4.49 -1.08 12.24
N LEU A 58 5.23 -0.83 11.15
CA LEU A 58 6.65 -1.18 11.06
C LEU A 58 7.51 -0.36 12.03
N GLU A 59 7.22 0.92 12.21
CA GLU A 59 7.91 1.78 13.19
C GLU A 59 7.66 1.32 14.63
N ARG A 60 6.43 0.88 14.92
CA ARG A 60 6.06 0.35 16.24
C ARG A 60 6.66 -1.02 16.53
N TYR A 61 6.90 -1.81 15.49
CA TYR A 61 7.38 -3.19 15.59
C TYR A 61 8.67 -3.39 14.77
N PRO A 62 9.83 -2.93 15.28
CA PRO A 62 11.10 -2.98 14.58
C PRO A 62 11.57 -4.41 14.26
N ASP A 63 11.12 -5.41 15.01
CA ASP A 63 11.37 -6.82 14.75
C ASP A 63 10.76 -7.27 13.41
N VAL A 64 9.52 -6.83 13.12
CA VAL A 64 8.84 -7.11 11.84
C VAL A 64 9.52 -6.38 10.69
N GLN A 65 9.91 -5.12 10.93
CA GLN A 65 10.63 -4.31 9.96
C GLN A 65 11.99 -4.92 9.61
N SER A 66 12.77 -5.33 10.61
CA SER A 66 14.11 -5.90 10.42
C SER A 66 14.06 -7.27 9.76
N ALA A 67 13.02 -8.06 10.05
CA ALA A 67 12.78 -9.34 9.38
C ALA A 67 12.28 -9.18 7.93
N GLY A 68 11.93 -7.96 7.49
CA GLY A 68 11.42 -7.71 6.15
C GLY A 68 10.11 -8.45 5.86
N ILE A 69 9.22 -8.53 6.85
CA ILE A 69 7.93 -9.23 6.74
C ILE A 69 6.83 -8.23 6.37
N ASN A 70 5.86 -8.66 5.56
CA ASN A 70 4.67 -7.85 5.26
C ASN A 70 3.91 -7.52 6.57
N PRO A 71 3.71 -6.22 6.90
CA PRO A 71 3.14 -5.81 8.18
C PRO A 71 1.68 -6.25 8.35
N LEU A 72 0.87 -6.18 7.30
CA LEU A 72 -0.53 -6.60 7.39
C LEU A 72 -0.60 -8.12 7.54
N LEU A 73 0.15 -8.87 6.74
CA LEU A 73 0.16 -10.33 6.84
C LEU A 73 0.64 -10.78 8.23
N HIS A 74 1.72 -10.18 8.73
CA HIS A 74 2.21 -10.42 10.09
C HIS A 74 1.14 -10.16 11.14
N PHE A 75 0.45 -9.02 11.04
CA PHE A 75 -0.61 -8.67 11.97
C PHE A 75 -1.75 -9.70 11.96
N LEU A 76 -2.17 -10.16 10.79
CA LEU A 76 -3.26 -11.12 10.62
C LEU A 76 -2.89 -12.53 11.14
N GLU A 77 -1.67 -12.98 10.89
CA GLU A 77 -1.25 -14.34 11.26
C GLU A 77 -0.76 -14.46 12.70
N LYS A 78 -0.06 -13.43 13.21
CA LYS A 78 0.65 -13.49 14.49
C LYS A 78 0.34 -12.30 15.39
N GLY A 79 0.42 -11.09 14.84
CA GLY A 79 0.34 -9.86 15.62
C GLY A 79 -0.92 -9.73 16.46
N LYS A 80 -2.10 -10.14 15.95
CA LYS A 80 -3.34 -10.16 16.74
C LYS A 80 -3.24 -11.06 17.98
N ASN A 81 -2.69 -12.26 17.83
CA ASN A 81 -2.55 -13.23 18.92
C ASN A 81 -1.44 -12.83 19.90
N GLU A 82 -0.44 -12.08 19.43
CA GLU A 82 0.62 -11.49 20.25
C GLU A 82 0.18 -10.21 20.99
N GLY A 83 -1.08 -9.77 20.83
CA GLY A 83 -1.58 -8.54 21.46
C GLY A 83 -1.07 -7.24 20.82
N ARG A 84 -0.53 -7.31 19.61
CA ARG A 84 -0.07 -6.13 18.86
C ARG A 84 -1.27 -5.31 18.37
N SER A 85 -1.08 -3.99 18.28
CA SER A 85 -2.09 -3.06 17.80
C SER A 85 -1.81 -2.65 16.35
N ALA A 86 -2.85 -2.62 15.53
CA ALA A 86 -2.80 -2.04 14.19
C ALA A 86 -3.19 -0.56 14.26
N PRO A 87 -2.26 0.39 14.07
CA PRO A 87 -2.61 1.80 14.04
C PRO A 87 -3.47 2.10 12.80
N PRO A 88 -4.61 2.78 12.93
CA PRO A 88 -5.38 3.26 11.78
C PRO A 88 -4.68 4.45 11.14
N VAL A 89 -5.02 4.73 9.88
CA VAL A 89 -4.58 5.96 9.21
C VAL A 89 -5.27 7.14 9.90
N PRO A 90 -4.53 8.15 10.40
CA PRO A 90 -5.15 9.32 11.00
C PRO A 90 -6.02 10.03 9.95
N VAL A 91 -7.30 10.20 10.27
CA VAL A 91 -8.25 10.99 9.48
C VAL A 91 -7.92 12.47 9.66
N SER A 92 -6.86 12.97 9.03
CA SER A 92 -6.70 14.41 8.88
C SER A 92 -7.80 14.93 7.96
N ALA A 93 -8.41 16.05 8.36
CA ALA A 93 -9.66 16.64 7.85
C ALA A 93 -9.70 17.00 6.35
N ASP A 94 -8.66 16.69 5.56
CA ASP A 94 -8.59 16.89 4.11
C ASP A 94 -8.83 15.61 3.29
N SER A 95 -9.03 14.46 3.94
CA SER A 95 -9.29 13.22 3.23
C SER A 95 -10.73 13.18 2.73
N ARG A 96 -10.92 13.12 1.41
CA ARG A 96 -12.19 12.92 0.67
C ARG A 96 -12.92 11.59 0.99
N TYR A 97 -12.71 11.03 2.18
CA TYR A 97 -13.32 9.80 2.66
C TYR A 97 -13.97 10.07 4.03
N SER A 98 -15.27 10.38 4.01
CA SER A 98 -16.15 10.33 5.18
C SER A 98 -17.05 9.10 5.06
N PRO A 99 -17.04 8.17 6.03
CA PRO A 99 -17.86 6.95 5.97
C PRO A 99 -19.37 7.21 6.08
N ASP A 100 -19.78 8.42 6.49
CA ASP A 100 -21.19 8.80 6.75
C ASP A 100 -21.98 9.33 5.54
N LEU A 101 -21.40 9.46 4.34
CA LEU A 101 -22.10 10.09 3.21
C LEU A 101 -23.06 9.17 2.43
N ASN A 102 -23.23 7.90 2.81
CA ASN A 102 -23.89 6.94 1.92
C ASN A 102 -25.44 7.05 1.83
N GLU A 103 -26.12 7.72 2.77
CA GLU A 103 -27.59 7.92 2.70
C GLU A 103 -27.95 9.34 2.18
N ALA A 104 -27.24 10.37 2.64
CA ALA A 104 -27.50 11.75 2.21
C ALA A 104 -27.08 12.02 0.75
N SER A 105 -26.06 11.32 0.24
CA SER A 105 -25.60 11.49 -1.14
C SER A 105 -26.53 10.88 -2.19
N LEU A 106 -27.38 9.89 -1.81
CA LEU A 106 -28.37 9.31 -2.73
C LEU A 106 -29.59 10.23 -2.94
N ALA A 107 -29.89 11.11 -1.97
CA ALA A 107 -30.93 12.14 -2.11
C ALA A 107 -30.49 13.30 -3.01
N ILE A 108 -29.20 13.68 -2.99
CA ILE A 108 -28.65 14.73 -3.85
C ILE A 108 -28.56 14.26 -5.31
N ALA A 109 -28.25 12.97 -5.54
CA ALA A 109 -28.16 12.39 -6.88
C ALA A 109 -29.49 12.33 -7.67
N LYS A 110 -30.64 12.57 -7.01
CA LYS A 110 -31.95 12.67 -7.67
C LYS A 110 -32.48 14.11 -7.82
N GLY A 111 -31.70 15.12 -7.42
CA GLY A 111 -32.15 16.52 -7.40
C GLY A 111 -31.28 17.52 -8.17
N LEU A 112 -30.19 17.10 -8.81
CA LEU A 112 -29.28 17.99 -9.54
C LEU A 112 -29.17 17.56 -11.00
N GLU A 113 -30.27 17.74 -11.74
CA GLU A 113 -30.16 18.09 -13.14
C GLU A 113 -29.84 19.60 -13.23
N SER A 114 -28.86 19.92 -14.08
CA SER A 114 -28.37 21.27 -14.44
C SER A 114 -27.50 22.00 -13.42
N GLU A 115 -26.17 21.97 -13.64
CA GLU A 115 -25.37 23.08 -14.21
C GLU A 115 -23.89 22.92 -13.80
N GLY A 116 -22.99 22.83 -14.78
CA GLY A 116 -21.53 22.84 -14.55
C GLY A 116 -20.76 21.78 -15.34
N LYS A 117 -20.35 22.10 -16.56
CA LYS A 117 -19.30 21.37 -17.29
C LYS A 117 -17.95 21.67 -16.61
N GLU A 118 -17.36 20.68 -15.93
CA GLU A 118 -15.92 20.70 -15.61
C GLU A 118 -15.18 19.77 -16.59
N ASP A 119 -14.34 20.38 -17.42
CA ASP A 119 -13.41 19.71 -18.34
C ASP A 119 -12.43 18.83 -17.56
N ARG A 120 -12.67 17.51 -17.50
CA ARG A 120 -11.59 16.56 -17.21
C ARG A 120 -10.76 16.37 -18.47
N GLN A 121 -9.74 17.21 -18.64
CA GLN A 121 -8.72 16.94 -19.65
C GLN A 121 -8.01 15.63 -19.30
N THR A 122 -8.06 14.68 -20.23
CA THR A 122 -7.22 13.48 -20.20
C THR A 122 -5.76 13.92 -20.17
N PRO A 123 -4.91 13.36 -19.28
CA PRO A 123 -3.49 13.71 -19.23
C PRO A 123 -2.87 13.57 -20.61
N THR A 124 -2.10 14.57 -21.00
CA THR A 124 -1.39 14.56 -22.28
C THR A 124 -0.40 13.40 -22.31
N ALA A 125 -0.02 12.96 -23.52
CA ALA A 125 0.98 11.89 -23.67
C ALA A 125 2.32 12.25 -22.99
N GLU A 126 2.64 13.54 -22.92
CA GLU A 126 3.85 14.05 -22.26
C GLU A 126 3.78 13.92 -20.73
N GLU A 127 2.64 14.23 -20.13
CA GLU A 127 2.39 14.03 -18.70
C GLU A 127 2.38 12.54 -18.32
N GLN A 128 1.81 11.69 -19.18
CA GLN A 128 1.83 10.24 -19.01
C GLN A 128 3.26 9.68 -19.09
N LEU A 129 4.06 10.20 -20.02
CA LEU A 129 5.46 9.80 -20.18
C LEU A 129 6.31 10.25 -18.99
N ALA A 130 6.10 11.47 -18.50
CA ALA A 130 6.80 12.00 -17.32
C ALA A 130 6.48 11.18 -16.06
N GLU A 131 5.21 10.80 -15.87
CA GLU A 131 4.81 9.94 -14.75
C GLU A 131 5.39 8.53 -14.87
N THR A 132 5.38 7.96 -16.09
CA THR A 132 6.02 6.66 -16.36
C THR A 132 7.50 6.71 -16.04
N GLN A 133 8.19 7.78 -16.44
CA GLN A 133 9.61 7.97 -16.17
C GLN A 133 9.87 8.09 -14.66
N ARG A 134 9.04 8.86 -13.94
CA ARG A 134 9.11 8.99 -12.48
C ARG A 134 8.94 7.64 -11.78
N LEU A 135 8.00 6.82 -12.23
CA LEU A 135 7.76 5.48 -11.69
C LEU A 135 8.95 4.55 -11.97
N LEU A 136 9.48 4.56 -13.20
CA LEU A 136 10.65 3.75 -13.56
C LEU A 136 11.88 4.14 -12.73
N GLU A 137 12.14 5.43 -12.55
CA GLU A 137 13.22 5.93 -11.69
C GLU A 137 13.03 5.49 -10.24
N HIS A 138 11.81 5.57 -9.72
CA HIS A 138 11.49 5.08 -8.39
C HIS A 138 11.78 3.58 -8.24
N TYR A 139 11.32 2.75 -9.18
CA TYR A 139 11.55 1.31 -9.15
C TYR A 139 13.03 0.95 -9.35
N PHE A 140 13.76 1.71 -10.18
CA PHE A 140 15.19 1.51 -10.39
C PHE A 140 16.01 1.81 -9.13
N VAL A 141 15.74 2.94 -8.46
CA VAL A 141 16.42 3.30 -7.20
C VAL A 141 16.12 2.28 -6.10
N GLN A 142 14.87 1.81 -6.02
CA GLN A 142 14.49 0.74 -5.08
C GLN A 142 15.20 -0.58 -5.39
N TYR A 143 15.31 -0.96 -6.66
CA TYR A 143 16.04 -2.15 -7.07
C TYR A 143 17.52 -2.08 -6.68
N GLU A 144 18.20 -0.96 -6.96
CA GLU A 144 19.61 -0.80 -6.58
C GLU A 144 19.78 -0.81 -5.06
N THR A 145 18.89 -0.14 -4.31
CA THR A 145 18.92 -0.17 -2.84
C THR A 145 18.82 -1.60 -2.29
N LEU A 146 17.89 -2.40 -2.83
CA LEU A 146 17.73 -3.80 -2.44
C LEU A 146 18.94 -4.65 -2.85
N ARG A 147 19.49 -4.42 -4.04
CA ARG A 147 20.70 -5.10 -4.52
C ARG A 147 21.90 -4.82 -3.60
N PHE A 148 22.11 -3.57 -3.20
CA PHE A 148 23.17 -3.21 -2.25
C PHE A 148 22.95 -3.89 -0.89
N ALA A 149 21.73 -3.86 -0.37
CA ALA A 149 21.40 -4.53 0.90
C ALA A 149 21.64 -6.05 0.84
N MET A 150 21.33 -6.70 -0.28
CA MET A 150 21.60 -8.14 -0.47
C MET A 150 23.10 -8.46 -0.55
N LEU A 151 23.91 -7.56 -1.14
CA LEU A 151 25.36 -7.74 -1.23
C LEU A 151 26.05 -7.58 0.13
N ASP A 152 25.58 -6.67 0.98
CA ASP A 152 26.15 -6.47 2.32
C ASP A 152 25.82 -7.59 3.29
N GLN A 153 24.62 -8.18 3.20
CA GLN A 153 24.28 -9.39 3.99
C GLN A 153 25.13 -10.60 3.60
N ASN A 154 25.52 -10.73 2.33
CA ASN A 154 26.37 -11.83 1.89
C ASN A 154 27.83 -11.69 2.36
N LYS A 155 28.33 -10.46 2.51
CA LYS A 155 29.65 -10.20 3.12
C LYS A 155 29.68 -10.50 4.61
N ASN A 156 28.61 -10.13 5.33
CA ASN A 156 28.52 -10.36 6.78
C ASN A 156 28.31 -11.85 7.14
N ASN A 157 27.72 -12.66 6.24
CA ASN A 157 27.57 -14.10 6.44
C ASN A 157 28.83 -14.92 6.11
N GLN A 158 29.87 -14.33 5.51
CA GLN A 158 31.14 -15.04 5.21
C GLN A 158 32.20 -14.87 6.31
N THR A 159 32.02 -13.96 7.27
CA THR A 159 33.02 -13.66 8.31
C THR A 159 32.79 -14.38 9.65
N THR A 160 31.75 -15.21 9.78
CA THR A 160 31.38 -15.86 11.05
C THR A 160 31.53 -17.40 11.05
N ASN A 161 32.52 -17.95 10.35
CA ASN A 161 32.96 -19.32 10.60
C ASN A 161 34.28 -19.30 11.40
N PRO A 162 34.26 -19.60 12.72
CA PRO A 162 35.51 -19.89 13.41
C PRO A 162 36.00 -21.28 12.98
N SER A 163 37.24 -21.35 12.49
CA SER A 163 37.93 -22.61 12.23
C SER A 163 38.01 -23.47 13.52
N PRO A 164 37.92 -24.81 13.40
CA PRO A 164 38.03 -25.73 14.53
C PRO A 164 39.43 -25.76 15.16
#